data_AF-A0A383S8L4-F1
#
_entry.id   AF-A0A383S8L4-F1
#
_cell.length_a   1.000
_cell.length_b   1.000
_cell.length_c   1.000
_cell.angle_alpha   90.00
_cell.angle_beta   90.00
_cell.angle_gamma   90.00
#
_symmetry.space_group_name_H-M   'P 1'
#
loop_
_entity.id
_entity.type
_entity.pdbx_description
1 polymer ?
#
loop_
_entity_poly.entity_id
_entity_poly.type
_entity_poly.pdbx_seq_one_letter_code
_entity_poly.pdbx_strand_id
1 'polypeptide(L)'
;MAVIEQVLPLSNDGRAEFEVNMALMAEAAAQPELAKTRDEAHRLLSELFLRVAEMVTGMSRENNEVRQAARRLHALVDGLSFHLLHHSPEDDPGWALDIMRAEVANLHRS
;
A
#
# COMPACT_ATOMS: atom_id res chain seq x y z
N MET A 1 7.14 -5.67 -8.91
CA MET A 1 6.99 -4.21 -9.01
C MET A 1 5.63 -3.81 -9.58
N ALA A 2 5.19 -4.34 -10.74
CA ALA A 2 3.90 -3.97 -11.34
C ALA A 2 2.67 -3.97 -10.37
N VAL A 3 2.55 -4.94 -9.47
CA VAL A 3 1.45 -4.98 -8.47
C VAL A 3 1.51 -3.83 -7.47
N ILE A 4 2.72 -3.45 -7.02
CA ILE A 4 2.93 -2.34 -6.07
C ILE A 4 2.66 -0.99 -6.75
N GLU A 5 3.03 -0.86 -8.01
CA GLU A 5 2.77 0.36 -8.80
C GLU A 5 1.27 0.60 -8.99
N GLN A 6 0.47 -0.46 -9.09
CA GLN A 6 -0.99 -0.36 -9.23
C GLN A 6 -1.72 0.14 -7.97
N VAL A 7 -1.12 0.00 -6.79
CA VAL A 7 -1.72 0.47 -5.52
C VAL A 7 -1.20 1.84 -5.09
N LEU A 8 -0.18 2.37 -5.75
CA LEU A 8 0.29 3.74 -5.55
C LEU A 8 -0.54 4.71 -6.41
N PRO A 9 -0.87 5.91 -5.91
CA PRO A 9 -1.64 6.91 -6.64
C PRO A 9 -0.76 7.67 -7.66
N LEU A 10 -0.25 6.94 -8.65
CA LEU A 10 0.66 7.45 -9.69
C LEU A 10 -0.10 8.08 -10.87
N SER A 11 -1.39 7.76 -11.03
CA SER A 11 -2.28 8.31 -12.03
C SER A 11 -3.37 9.18 -11.39
N ASN A 12 -4.03 10.02 -12.19
CA ASN A 12 -5.17 10.82 -11.71
C ASN A 12 -6.28 9.94 -11.12
N ASP A 13 -6.58 8.80 -11.76
CA ASP A 13 -7.59 7.86 -11.27
C ASP A 13 -7.16 7.24 -9.92
N GLY A 14 -5.90 6.79 -9.82
CA GLY A 14 -5.38 6.24 -8.56
C GLY A 14 -5.36 7.25 -7.42
N ARG A 15 -5.12 8.54 -7.73
CA ARG A 15 -5.22 9.64 -6.75
C ARG A 15 -6.65 9.82 -6.27
N ALA A 16 -7.62 9.87 -7.18
CA ALA A 16 -9.03 9.97 -6.83
C ALA A 16 -9.50 8.78 -5.99
N GLU A 17 -9.08 7.56 -6.33
CA GLU A 17 -9.34 6.35 -5.53
C GLU A 17 -8.75 6.46 -4.13
N PHE A 18 -7.51 6.93 -4.00
CA PHE A 18 -6.86 7.11 -2.71
C PHE A 18 -7.53 8.19 -1.85
N GLU A 19 -7.95 9.32 -2.44
CA GLU A 19 -8.72 10.37 -1.76
C GLU A 19 -10.04 9.83 -1.21
N VAL A 20 -10.76 9.01 -1.98
CA VAL A 20 -11.99 8.33 -1.52
C VAL A 20 -11.69 7.40 -0.36
N ASN A 21 -10.61 6.62 -0.42
CA ASN A 21 -10.20 5.75 0.68
C ASN A 21 -9.88 6.56 1.96
N MET A 22 -9.21 7.70 1.83
CA MET A 22 -8.94 8.58 2.98
C MET A 22 -10.23 9.17 3.57
N ALA A 23 -11.14 9.64 2.73
CA ALA A 23 -12.44 10.14 3.18
C ALA A 23 -13.22 9.05 3.91
N LEU A 24 -13.24 7.82 3.38
CA LEU A 24 -13.87 6.67 4.01
C LEU A 24 -13.25 6.36 5.38
N MET A 25 -11.92 6.43 5.51
CA MET A 25 -11.22 6.23 6.78
C MET A 25 -11.58 7.31 7.81
N ALA A 26 -11.66 8.58 7.40
CA ALA A 26 -12.00 9.69 8.28
C ALA A 26 -13.47 9.64 8.75
N GLU A 27 -14.39 9.32 7.84
CA GLU A 27 -15.83 9.32 8.08
C GLU A 27 -16.34 8.09 8.84
N ALA A 28 -15.64 6.96 8.76
CA ALA A 28 -16.05 5.71 9.41
C ALA A 28 -16.22 5.83 10.94
N ALA A 29 -15.55 6.78 11.59
CA ALA A 29 -15.74 7.06 13.02
C ALA A 29 -17.12 7.65 13.33
N ALA A 30 -17.68 8.45 12.42
CA ALA A 30 -18.98 9.08 12.56
C ALA A 30 -20.12 8.25 11.94
N GLN A 31 -19.80 7.37 10.98
CA GLN A 31 -20.76 6.59 10.21
C GLN A 31 -20.45 5.09 10.30
N PRO A 32 -21.05 4.36 11.27
CA PRO A 32 -20.75 2.95 11.51
C PRO A 32 -20.96 2.02 10.30
N GLU A 33 -21.86 2.37 9.39
CA GLU A 33 -22.08 1.58 8.17
C GLU A 33 -20.89 1.63 7.20
N LEU A 34 -20.11 2.71 7.23
CA LEU A 34 -18.87 2.85 6.45
C LEU A 34 -17.71 2.04 7.05
N ALA A 35 -17.76 1.73 8.35
CA ALA A 35 -16.70 0.98 9.03
C ALA A 35 -16.52 -0.42 8.40
N LYS A 36 -17.61 -1.09 8.00
CA LYS A 36 -17.55 -2.39 7.31
C LYS A 36 -16.79 -2.30 5.99
N THR A 37 -17.09 -1.28 5.18
CA THR A 37 -16.42 -1.06 3.89
C THR A 37 -14.95 -0.72 4.07
N ARG A 38 -14.62 0.15 5.04
CA ARG A 38 -13.23 0.49 5.40
C ARG A 38 -12.45 -0.76 5.83
N ASP A 39 -13.02 -1.54 6.73
CA ASP A 39 -12.35 -2.72 7.30
C ASP A 39 -12.14 -3.79 6.22
N GLU A 40 -13.09 -3.96 5.31
CA GLU A 40 -12.95 -4.85 4.17
C GLU A 40 -11.85 -4.38 3.20
N ALA A 41 -11.82 -3.09 2.85
CA ALA A 41 -10.76 -2.53 2.00
C ALA A 41 -9.37 -2.73 2.63
N HIS A 42 -9.23 -2.43 3.92
CA HIS A 42 -7.98 -2.62 4.65
C HIS A 42 -7.56 -4.10 4.73
N ARG A 43 -8.52 -5.01 4.91
CA ARG A 43 -8.27 -6.46 4.92
C ARG A 43 -7.78 -6.94 3.55
N LEU A 44 -8.40 -6.50 2.46
CA LEU A 44 -8.00 -6.87 1.10
C LEU A 44 -6.59 -6.38 0.76
N LEU A 45 -6.25 -5.14 1.13
CA LEU A 45 -4.89 -4.60 0.97
C LEU A 45 -3.88 -5.38 1.82
N SER A 46 -4.22 -5.70 3.07
CA SER A 46 -3.35 -6.51 3.94
C SER A 46 -3.07 -7.89 3.36
N GLU A 47 -4.10 -8.56 2.80
CA GLU A 47 -3.95 -9.84 2.11
C GLU A 47 -3.11 -9.73 0.83
N LEU A 48 -3.26 -8.63 0.09
CA LEU A 48 -2.43 -8.34 -1.09
C LEU A 48 -0.95 -8.24 -0.70
N PHE A 49 -0.61 -7.45 0.31
CA PHE A 49 0.77 -7.30 0.75
C PHE A 49 1.34 -8.58 1.36
N LEU A 50 0.51 -9.42 1.97
CA LEU A 50 0.94 -10.76 2.42
C LEU A 50 1.37 -11.62 1.23
N ARG A 51 0.58 -11.66 0.16
CA ARG A 51 0.93 -12.38 -1.08
C ARG A 51 2.18 -11.81 -1.75
N VAL A 52 2.32 -10.48 -1.79
CA VAL A 52 3.52 -9.83 -2.33
C VAL A 52 4.76 -10.22 -1.52
N ALA A 53 4.66 -10.24 -0.18
CA ALA A 53 5.77 -10.64 0.68
C ALA A 53 6.16 -12.12 0.46
N GLU A 54 5.20 -13.03 0.34
CA GLU A 54 5.46 -14.44 -0.03
C GLU A 54 6.21 -14.54 -1.36
N MET A 55 5.77 -13.79 -2.37
CA MET A 55 6.41 -13.79 -3.69
C MET A 55 7.83 -13.23 -3.69
N VAL A 56 8.08 -12.16 -2.92
CA VAL A 56 9.39 -11.50 -2.86
C VAL A 56 10.41 -12.33 -2.09
N THR A 57 9.98 -12.93 -0.97
CA THR A 57 10.86 -13.72 -0.07
C THR A 57 10.98 -15.18 -0.50
N GLY A 58 10.01 -15.71 -1.26
CA GLY A 58 9.92 -17.13 -1.56
C GLY A 58 9.52 -18.01 -0.36
N MET A 59 9.13 -17.40 0.76
CA MET A 59 8.76 -18.09 2.00
C MET A 59 7.24 -18.10 2.22
N SER A 60 6.76 -19.06 2.99
CA SER A 60 5.32 -19.19 3.34
C SER A 60 4.88 -18.05 4.28
N ARG A 61 3.62 -17.58 4.13
CA ARG A 61 2.95 -16.66 5.08
C ARG A 61 2.90 -17.14 6.52
N GLU A 62 3.14 -18.44 6.77
CA GLU A 62 3.24 -18.99 8.12
C GLU A 62 4.52 -18.53 8.84
N ASN A 63 5.55 -18.11 8.08
CA ASN A 63 6.75 -17.48 8.63
C ASN A 63 6.41 -16.07 9.16
N ASN A 64 6.80 -15.80 10.41
CA ASN A 64 6.68 -14.49 11.05
C ASN A 64 7.37 -13.37 10.27
N GLU A 65 8.53 -13.64 9.67
CA GLU A 65 9.29 -12.67 8.89
C GLU A 65 8.50 -12.19 7.66
N VAL A 66 7.80 -13.11 6.98
CA VAL A 66 6.93 -12.78 5.84
C VAL A 66 5.76 -11.92 6.28
N ARG A 67 5.12 -12.23 7.41
CA ARG A 67 4.04 -11.38 7.95
C ARG A 67 4.54 -9.99 8.34
N GLN A 68 5.76 -9.88 8.88
CA GLN A 68 6.36 -8.58 9.19
C GLN A 68 6.71 -7.80 7.93
N ALA A 69 7.29 -8.47 6.92
CA ALA A 69 7.56 -7.91 5.61
C ALA A 69 6.28 -7.35 4.95
N ALA A 70 5.18 -8.10 5.00
CA ALA A 70 3.89 -7.68 4.48
C ALA A 70 3.39 -6.39 5.15
N ARG A 71 3.42 -6.34 6.49
CA ARG A 71 3.03 -5.13 7.25
C ARG A 71 3.91 -3.94 6.91
N ARG A 72 5.22 -4.17 6.74
CA ARG A 72 6.18 -3.12 6.39
C ARG A 72 5.92 -2.57 4.99
N LEU A 73 5.68 -3.43 4.00
CA LEU A 73 5.31 -3.02 2.65
C LEU A 73 3.99 -2.23 2.63
N HIS A 74 2.97 -2.70 3.35
CA HIS A 74 1.68 -2.01 3.45
C HIS A 74 1.85 -0.61 4.04
N ALA A 75 2.52 -0.49 5.19
CA ALA A 75 2.76 0.79 5.84
C ALA A 75 3.58 1.75 4.96
N LEU A 76 4.56 1.22 4.21
CA LEU A 76 5.37 2.03 3.30
C LEU A 76 4.53 2.55 2.13
N VAL A 77 3.68 1.71 1.53
CA VAL A 77 2.77 2.14 0.46
C VAL A 77 1.80 3.21 0.97
N ASP A 78 1.17 3.02 2.14
CA ASP A 78 0.26 4.03 2.71
C ASP A 78 0.96 5.38 2.91
N GLY A 79 2.19 5.37 3.46
CA GLY A 79 2.98 6.57 3.66
C GLY A 79 3.36 7.25 2.34
N LEU A 80 3.81 6.49 1.35
CA LEU A 80 4.15 7.02 0.03
C LEU A 80 2.93 7.57 -0.69
N SER A 81 1.79 6.88 -0.64
CA SER A 81 0.52 7.35 -1.21
C SER A 81 0.08 8.68 -0.62
N PHE A 82 0.21 8.83 0.70
CA PHE A 82 -0.08 10.10 1.38
C PHE A 82 0.83 11.24 0.91
N HIS A 83 2.14 10.98 0.75
CA HIS A 83 3.08 11.98 0.26
C HIS A 83 2.84 12.33 -1.23
N LEU A 84 2.55 11.34 -2.07
CA LEU A 84 2.23 11.53 -3.49
C LEU A 84 0.98 12.40 -3.67
N LEU A 85 0.00 12.29 -2.76
CA LEU A 85 -1.20 13.12 -2.81
C LEU A 85 -0.93 14.62 -2.65
N HIS A 86 0.09 14.99 -1.86
CA HIS A 86 0.49 16.38 -1.65
C HIS A 86 1.41 16.90 -2.77
N HIS A 87 1.92 16.02 -3.61
CA HIS A 87 2.80 16.32 -4.74
C HIS A 87 1.98 16.72 -5.97
N SER A 88 2.50 17.60 -6.84
CA SER A 88 1.77 17.91 -8.08
C SER A 88 1.65 16.64 -8.94
N PRO A 89 0.51 16.40 -9.61
CA PRO A 89 0.39 15.33 -10.61
C PRO A 89 1.35 15.50 -11.80
N GLU A 90 1.84 16.71 -12.04
CA GLU A 90 2.80 17.01 -13.11
C GLU A 90 4.26 16.73 -12.73
N ASP A 91 4.53 16.59 -11.44
CA ASP A 91 5.89 16.34 -10.94
C ASP A 91 6.21 14.84 -10.98
N ASP A 92 7.48 14.49 -11.20
CA ASP A 92 7.94 13.10 -11.31
C ASP A 92 7.79 12.32 -9.97
N PRO A 93 7.01 11.22 -9.92
CA PRO A 93 6.87 10.39 -8.73
C PRO A 93 8.01 9.36 -8.57
N GLY A 94 9.06 9.43 -9.40
CA GLY A 94 10.17 8.46 -9.44
C GLY A 94 10.83 8.18 -8.08
N TRP A 95 10.89 9.18 -7.21
CA TRP A 95 11.42 9.04 -5.85
C TRP A 95 10.64 7.99 -5.01
N ALA A 96 9.31 7.92 -5.15
CA ALA A 96 8.49 6.96 -4.43
C ALA A 96 8.72 5.54 -4.95
N LEU A 97 8.88 5.41 -6.28
CA LEU A 97 9.22 4.14 -6.92
C LEU A 97 10.61 3.65 -6.53
N ASP A 98 11.58 4.56 -6.39
CA ASP A 98 12.93 4.23 -5.93
C ASP A 98 12.95 3.72 -4.50
N ILE A 99 12.20 4.35 -3.59
CA ILE A 99 12.03 3.89 -2.21
C ILE A 99 11.40 2.49 -2.18
N MET A 100 10.32 2.25 -2.94
CA MET A 100 9.69 0.92 -2.99
C MET A 100 10.62 -0.14 -3.58
N ARG A 101 11.37 0.19 -4.64
CA ARG A 101 12.34 -0.74 -5.25
C ARG A 101 13.44 -1.11 -4.27
N ALA A 102 13.96 -0.14 -3.52
CA ALA A 102 14.96 -0.39 -2.48
C ALA A 102 14.42 -1.33 -1.40
N GLU A 103 13.17 -1.12 -0.96
CA GLU A 103 12.55 -1.95 0.06
C GLU A 103 12.33 -3.39 -0.40
N VAL A 104 11.81 -3.59 -1.62
CA VAL A 104 11.65 -4.94 -2.20
C VAL A 104 13.00 -5.64 -2.34
N ALA A 105 14.05 -4.92 -2.75
CA ALA A 105 15.38 -5.48 -2.85
C ALA A 105 15.98 -5.88 -1.48
N ASN A 106 15.67 -5.14 -0.42
CA ASN A 106 16.07 -5.51 0.95
C ASN A 106 15.39 -6.80 1.42
N LEU A 107 14.10 -6.93 1.14
CA LEU A 107 13.31 -8.12 1.47
C LEU A 107 13.79 -9.37 0.73
N HIS A 108 14.20 -9.23 -0.53
CA HIS A 108 14.71 -10.35 -1.31
C HIS A 108 16.06 -10.89 -0.82
N ARG A 109 16.85 -10.08 -0.11
CA ARG A 109 18.16 -10.45 0.44
C ARG A 109 18.11 -11.03 1.86
N SER A 110 16.95 -10.97 2.50
CA SER A 110 16.72 -11.45 3.87
C SER A 110 16.29 -12.91 3.84
#